data_AF-A0AAD5WTD5-F1
#
_entry.id   AF-A0AAD5WTD5-F1
#
_cell.length_a   1.000
_cell.length_b   1.000
_cell.length_c   1.000
_cell.angle_alpha   90.00
_cell.angle_beta   90.00
_cell.angle_gamma   90.00
#
_symmetry.space_group_name_H-M   'P 1'
#
loop_
_entity.id
_entity.type
_entity.pdbx_description
1 polymer ?
#
loop_
_entity_poly.entity_id
_entity_poly.type
_entity_poly.pdbx_seq_one_letter_code
_entity_poly.pdbx_strand_id
1 'polypeptide(L)'
;MSYLENFAGGLGFDRNDPSTILEKNLPVINEKGMLMDYGICHEDFFWSIRQEPGLVEAFAKVHDTPDLIVSFDNMNIQWPRRPDQKPNVPWPHQDQDPVTASQFRCMQGLVNLQPSGPNDGGLYVCRGAHLLSEEFHRAFADEKEKVWSWTHEWYGFTKPGLQWLDDHGCEWIKPCAEPGDLILWDSRTPHQNLTTHWPNALHVGGPPVLRNGEPCPPTIS
;
A
#
# COMPACT_ATOMS: atom_id res chain seq x y z
N MET A 1 -6.22 14.51 15.08
CA MET A 1 -6.66 13.11 15.06
C MET A 1 -6.31 12.46 16.39
N SER A 2 -7.27 12.33 17.33
CA SER A 2 -7.06 11.75 18.67
C SER A 2 -7.40 10.25 18.75
N TYR A 3 -7.73 9.62 17.60
CA TYR A 3 -8.18 8.23 17.55
C TYR A 3 -7.20 7.28 18.27
N LEU A 4 -5.91 7.32 17.90
CA LEU A 4 -4.91 6.43 18.49
C LEU A 4 -4.69 6.67 19.99
N GLU A 5 -4.71 7.93 20.44
CA GLU A 5 -4.49 8.29 21.85
C GLU A 5 -5.67 7.89 22.74
N ASN A 6 -6.89 7.87 22.19
CA ASN A 6 -8.11 7.54 22.91
C ASN A 6 -8.59 6.11 22.68
N PHE A 7 -7.92 5.35 21.81
CA PHE A 7 -8.33 4.00 21.45
C PHE A 7 -8.46 3.12 22.69
N ALA A 8 -9.56 2.38 22.80
CA ALA A 8 -9.92 1.55 23.96
C ALA A 8 -9.85 2.28 25.33
N GLY A 9 -10.17 3.59 25.36
CA GLY A 9 -10.11 4.41 26.56
C GLY A 9 -8.70 4.94 26.89
N GLY A 10 -7.75 4.75 25.98
CA GLY A 10 -6.37 5.19 26.09
C GLY A 10 -5.42 4.05 26.45
N LEU A 11 -4.83 3.43 25.44
CA LEU A 11 -3.80 2.39 25.61
C LEU A 11 -2.41 2.95 25.97
N GLY A 12 -2.26 4.27 26.07
CA GLY A 12 -1.01 4.91 26.48
C GLY A 12 -0.08 5.33 25.33
N PHE A 13 -0.57 5.35 24.08
CA PHE A 13 0.11 6.04 22.98
C PHE A 13 0.05 7.57 23.19
N ASP A 14 1.20 8.23 23.06
CA ASP A 14 1.36 9.69 23.03
C ASP A 14 2.15 10.07 21.77
N ARG A 15 1.54 10.88 20.90
CA ARG A 15 2.17 11.31 19.64
C ARG A 15 3.46 12.10 19.84
N ASN A 16 3.66 12.70 21.02
CA ASN A 16 4.82 13.52 21.35
C ASN A 16 5.94 12.73 22.03
N ASP A 17 5.69 11.47 22.39
CA ASP A 17 6.67 10.58 22.99
C ASP A 17 6.83 9.30 22.16
N PRO A 18 7.84 9.24 21.27
CA PRO A 18 8.11 8.08 20.43
C PRO A 18 8.35 6.78 21.21
N SER A 19 8.73 6.85 22.49
CA SER A 19 8.91 5.64 23.32
C SER A 19 7.59 4.91 23.60
N THR A 20 6.46 5.57 23.39
CA THR A 20 5.12 5.00 23.53
C THR A 20 4.63 4.26 22.29
N ILE A 21 5.36 4.34 21.17
CA ILE A 21 5.02 3.65 19.91
C ILE A 21 5.35 2.15 20.05
N LEU A 22 4.48 1.43 20.74
CA LEU A 22 4.62 0.01 21.05
C LEU A 22 3.30 -0.71 20.77
N GLU A 23 3.37 -1.99 20.40
CA GLU A 23 2.22 -2.86 20.12
C GLU A 23 1.20 -2.85 21.25
N LYS A 24 1.66 -2.87 22.51
CA LYS A 24 0.80 -2.81 23.70
C LYS A 24 0.03 -1.49 23.88
N ASN A 25 0.49 -0.41 23.24
CA ASN A 25 -0.05 0.94 23.39
C ASN A 25 -0.90 1.37 22.18
N LEU A 26 -1.04 0.51 21.17
CA LEU A 26 -1.68 0.80 19.89
C LEU A 26 -2.82 -0.21 19.63
N PRO A 27 -3.78 0.11 18.74
CA PRO A 27 -4.64 -0.92 18.17
C PRO A 27 -3.80 -1.97 17.43
N VAL A 28 -4.39 -3.14 17.17
CA VAL A 28 -3.73 -4.15 16.33
C VAL A 28 -3.49 -3.57 14.93
N ILE A 29 -2.21 -3.44 14.60
CA ILE A 29 -1.69 -3.04 13.29
C ILE A 29 -0.78 -4.17 12.85
N ASN A 30 -1.04 -4.72 11.67
CA ASN A 30 -0.24 -5.84 11.17
C ASN A 30 1.16 -5.40 10.72
N GLU A 31 2.00 -6.38 10.34
CA GLU A 31 3.38 -6.16 9.92
C GLU A 31 3.51 -5.26 8.67
N LYS A 32 2.43 -5.09 7.90
CA LYS A 32 2.35 -4.23 6.71
C LYS A 32 1.90 -2.80 7.03
N GLY A 33 1.72 -2.48 8.32
CA GLY A 33 1.23 -1.18 8.78
C GLY A 33 -0.28 -1.01 8.64
N MET A 34 -1.04 -2.07 8.36
CA MET A 34 -2.49 -1.95 8.14
C MET A 34 -3.25 -2.06 9.45
N LEU A 35 -4.02 -1.03 9.76
CA LEU A 35 -5.09 -1.03 10.75
C LEU A 35 -6.38 -1.37 10.02
N MET A 36 -6.83 -2.63 10.12
CA MET A 36 -8.01 -3.12 9.39
C MET A 36 -9.20 -3.45 10.30
N ASP A 37 -8.95 -3.55 11.59
CA ASP A 37 -9.94 -3.97 12.57
C ASP A 37 -10.66 -2.76 13.19
N TYR A 38 -11.52 -3.05 14.18
CA TYR A 38 -12.16 -2.06 15.05
C TYR A 38 -13.09 -1.07 14.35
N GLY A 39 -13.51 -1.37 13.11
CA GLY A 39 -14.41 -0.50 12.35
C GLY A 39 -13.79 0.85 12.02
N ILE A 40 -12.45 0.95 11.94
CA ILE A 40 -11.72 2.19 11.62
C ILE A 40 -12.27 2.88 10.36
N CYS A 41 -12.68 2.09 9.37
CA CYS A 41 -13.26 2.55 8.13
C CYS A 41 -14.60 3.28 8.31
N HIS A 42 -15.24 3.17 9.48
CA HIS A 42 -16.51 3.82 9.82
C HIS A 42 -16.36 5.01 10.77
N GLU A 43 -15.13 5.37 11.15
CA GLU A 43 -14.87 6.55 11.98
C GLU A 43 -15.20 7.85 11.23
N ASP A 44 -15.59 8.89 11.98
CA ASP A 44 -16.05 10.17 11.41
C ASP A 44 -15.02 10.80 10.45
N PHE A 45 -13.73 10.66 10.73
CA PHE A 45 -12.68 11.23 9.87
C PHE A 45 -12.53 10.46 8.55
N PHE A 46 -12.77 9.14 8.53
CA PHE A 46 -12.81 8.36 7.30
C PHE A 46 -13.98 8.78 6.42
N TRP A 47 -15.16 8.99 7.02
CA TRP A 47 -16.32 9.51 6.31
C TRP A 47 -16.13 10.93 5.81
N SER A 48 -15.44 11.77 6.57
CA SER A 48 -15.10 13.14 6.16
C SER A 48 -14.20 13.12 4.93
N ILE A 49 -13.12 12.33 4.96
CA ILE A 49 -12.18 12.19 3.83
C ILE A 49 -12.91 11.70 2.58
N ARG A 50 -13.75 10.66 2.67
CA ARG A 50 -14.49 10.12 1.51
C ARG A 50 -15.45 11.12 0.86
N GLN A 51 -15.88 12.14 1.61
CA GLN A 51 -16.80 13.18 1.15
C GLN A 51 -16.09 14.48 0.78
N GLU A 52 -14.75 14.54 0.87
CA GLU A 52 -14.01 15.73 0.49
C GLU A 52 -14.25 16.08 -0.99
N PRO A 53 -14.74 17.29 -1.31
CA PRO A 53 -15.14 17.63 -2.67
C PRO A 53 -14.03 17.39 -3.70
N GLY A 54 -12.80 17.76 -3.40
CA GLY A 54 -11.65 17.55 -4.29
C GLY A 54 -11.33 16.08 -4.56
N LEU A 55 -11.61 15.19 -3.58
CA LEU A 55 -11.47 13.75 -3.76
C LEU A 55 -12.57 13.20 -4.68
N VAL A 56 -13.82 13.56 -4.39
CA VAL A 56 -14.99 13.14 -5.18
C VAL A 56 -14.86 13.61 -6.63
N GLU A 57 -14.44 14.85 -6.86
CA GLU A 57 -14.20 15.41 -8.19
C GLU A 57 -13.12 14.65 -8.97
N ALA A 58 -12.03 14.24 -8.30
CA ALA A 58 -10.97 13.47 -8.93
C ALA A 58 -11.46 12.11 -9.43
N PHE A 59 -12.23 11.37 -8.61
CA PHE A 59 -12.80 10.09 -9.02
C PHE A 59 -13.92 10.25 -10.05
N ALA A 60 -14.72 11.31 -9.96
CA ALA A 60 -15.77 11.59 -10.94
C ALA A 60 -15.17 11.81 -12.33
N LYS A 61 -14.02 12.49 -12.38
CA LYS A 61 -13.25 12.68 -13.61
C LYS A 61 -12.67 11.38 -14.15
N VAL A 62 -12.17 10.50 -13.30
CA VAL A 62 -11.62 9.20 -13.70
C VAL A 62 -12.70 8.29 -14.31
N HIS A 63 -13.89 8.29 -13.71
CA HIS A 63 -14.99 7.41 -14.12
C HIS A 63 -15.99 8.06 -15.09
N ASP A 64 -15.77 9.33 -15.45
CA ASP A 64 -16.67 10.13 -16.31
C ASP A 64 -18.13 10.14 -15.82
N THR A 65 -18.33 10.16 -14.51
CA THR A 65 -19.66 10.22 -13.88
C THR A 65 -19.60 10.82 -12.48
N PRO A 66 -20.57 11.67 -12.08
CA PRO A 66 -20.70 12.14 -10.70
C PRO A 66 -21.37 11.11 -9.78
N ASP A 67 -22.02 10.08 -10.34
CA ASP A 67 -22.70 9.03 -9.58
C ASP A 67 -21.69 7.94 -9.21
N LEU A 68 -21.08 8.11 -8.03
CA LEU A 68 -19.99 7.26 -7.55
C LEU A 68 -20.41 6.45 -6.33
N ILE A 69 -19.91 5.22 -6.27
CA ILE A 69 -19.86 4.42 -5.05
C ILE A 69 -18.41 4.29 -4.60
N VAL A 70 -18.19 4.20 -3.29
CA VAL A 70 -16.86 4.05 -2.69
C VAL A 70 -16.83 2.83 -1.79
N SER A 71 -15.73 2.09 -1.81
CA SER A 71 -15.51 0.97 -0.90
C SER A 71 -15.19 1.45 0.53
N PHE A 72 -15.39 0.56 1.49
CA PHE A 72 -14.87 0.75 2.84
C PHE A 72 -13.48 0.15 2.93
N ASP A 73 -12.50 1.03 3.06
CA ASP A 73 -11.09 0.66 3.16
C ASP A 73 -10.48 1.09 4.50
N ASN A 74 -9.26 0.62 4.72
CA ASN A 74 -8.52 0.63 5.98
C ASN A 74 -7.47 1.75 6.03
N MET A 75 -6.72 1.86 7.14
CA MET A 75 -5.64 2.83 7.30
C MET A 75 -4.28 2.15 7.24
N ASN A 76 -3.32 2.73 6.52
CA ASN A 76 -1.91 2.40 6.67
C ASN A 76 -1.25 3.40 7.64
N ILE A 77 -0.67 2.89 8.73
CA ILE A 77 0.03 3.69 9.73
C ILE A 77 1.38 3.02 10.00
N GLN A 78 2.43 3.82 9.88
CA GLN A 78 3.79 3.34 10.11
C GLN A 78 4.60 4.41 10.84
N TRP A 79 5.60 3.94 11.58
CA TRP A 79 6.53 4.80 12.29
C TRP A 79 7.96 4.41 11.96
N PRO A 80 8.87 5.39 11.86
CA PRO A 80 10.28 5.10 11.76
C PRO A 80 10.76 4.43 13.04
N ARG A 81 11.58 3.40 12.89
CA ARG A 81 12.30 2.70 13.97
C ARG A 81 11.43 2.22 15.13
N ARG A 82 10.19 1.81 14.85
CA ARG A 82 9.32 1.19 15.85
C ARG A 82 9.94 -0.14 16.35
N PRO A 83 10.28 -0.26 17.65
CA PRO A 83 11.15 -1.33 18.15
C PRO A 83 10.54 -2.74 18.11
N ASP A 84 9.21 -2.85 18.13
CA ASP A 84 8.47 -4.11 18.07
C ASP A 84 7.77 -4.32 16.72
N GLN A 85 8.17 -3.59 15.69
CA GLN A 85 7.67 -3.79 14.33
C GLN A 85 8.11 -5.16 13.81
N LYS A 86 7.13 -6.01 13.48
CA LYS A 86 7.41 -7.32 12.87
C LYS A 86 7.96 -7.13 11.44
N PRO A 87 8.89 -7.99 10.98
CA PRO A 87 9.40 -7.92 9.62
C PRO A 87 8.27 -8.04 8.58
N ASN A 88 8.27 -7.13 7.61
CA ASN A 88 7.36 -7.17 6.46
C ASN A 88 8.07 -7.85 5.28
N VAL A 89 7.52 -8.98 4.81
CA VAL A 89 8.01 -9.67 3.61
C VAL A 89 7.26 -9.12 2.40
N PRO A 90 7.96 -8.74 1.32
CA PRO A 90 7.32 -8.25 0.10
C PRO A 90 6.28 -9.21 -0.46
N TRP A 91 5.19 -8.59 -0.90
CA TRP A 91 3.93 -9.24 -1.24
C TRP A 91 3.28 -8.53 -2.44
N PRO A 92 3.99 -8.47 -3.58
CA PRO A 92 3.48 -7.79 -4.77
C PRO A 92 2.20 -8.48 -5.26
N HIS A 93 1.16 -7.68 -5.44
CA HIS A 93 -0.15 -8.16 -5.85
C HIS A 93 -0.88 -7.13 -6.70
N GLN A 94 -1.95 -7.56 -7.35
CA GLN A 94 -2.97 -6.69 -7.92
C GLN A 94 -4.33 -7.06 -7.32
N ASP A 95 -5.24 -6.10 -7.32
CA ASP A 95 -6.60 -6.24 -6.79
C ASP A 95 -7.64 -6.22 -7.93
N GLN A 96 -7.38 -7.05 -8.94
CA GLN A 96 -8.34 -7.34 -9.99
C GLN A 96 -8.20 -8.78 -10.47
N ASP A 97 -9.33 -9.43 -10.72
CA ASP A 97 -9.39 -10.78 -11.28
C ASP A 97 -8.64 -10.87 -12.62
N PRO A 98 -7.65 -11.78 -12.76
CA PRO A 98 -6.97 -12.08 -14.03
C PRO A 98 -7.89 -12.31 -15.23
N VAL A 99 -9.09 -12.87 -15.02
CA VAL A 99 -10.09 -13.10 -16.08
C VAL A 99 -10.54 -11.79 -16.72
N THR A 100 -10.46 -10.69 -15.97
CA THR A 100 -10.86 -9.34 -16.42
C THR A 100 -9.67 -8.45 -16.75
N ALA A 101 -8.45 -9.00 -16.88
CA ALA A 101 -7.21 -8.25 -17.07
C ALA A 101 -7.21 -7.24 -18.24
N SER A 102 -8.00 -7.51 -19.29
CA SER A 102 -8.14 -6.62 -20.46
C SER A 102 -9.01 -5.38 -20.21
N GLN A 103 -9.67 -5.29 -19.04
CA GLN A 103 -10.66 -4.26 -18.75
C GLN A 103 -10.21 -3.38 -17.59
N PHE A 104 -10.48 -2.09 -17.68
CA PHE A 104 -10.47 -1.21 -16.51
C PHE A 104 -11.73 -1.46 -15.69
N ARG A 105 -11.60 -1.78 -14.41
CA ARG A 105 -12.74 -2.01 -13.49
C ARG A 105 -12.74 -1.07 -12.29
N CYS A 106 -11.59 -0.84 -11.69
CA CYS A 106 -11.48 -0.07 -10.46
C CYS A 106 -10.26 0.86 -10.52
N MET A 107 -10.45 2.10 -10.05
CA MET A 107 -9.34 2.96 -9.68
C MET A 107 -9.17 2.85 -8.17
N GLN A 108 -8.02 2.38 -7.73
CA GLN A 108 -7.64 2.41 -6.33
C GLN A 108 -7.01 3.76 -5.99
N GLY A 109 -7.06 4.12 -4.72
CA GLY A 109 -6.44 5.35 -4.27
C GLY A 109 -6.22 5.42 -2.78
N LEU A 110 -5.32 6.30 -2.38
CA LEU A 110 -5.10 6.68 -0.99
C LEU A 110 -4.93 8.19 -0.88
N VAL A 111 -5.46 8.75 0.21
CA VAL A 111 -5.19 10.13 0.61
C VAL A 111 -4.07 10.09 1.64
N ASN A 112 -2.98 10.77 1.34
CA ASN A 112 -1.81 10.80 2.21
C ASN A 112 -2.01 11.82 3.34
N LEU A 113 -1.91 11.39 4.60
CA LEU A 113 -2.23 12.25 5.76
C LEU A 113 -1.01 12.85 6.46
N GLN A 114 0.19 12.36 6.16
CA GLN A 114 1.47 12.76 6.76
C GLN A 114 2.56 12.79 5.68
N PRO A 115 3.65 13.56 5.84
CA PRO A 115 4.73 13.54 4.86
C PRO A 115 5.23 12.12 4.61
N SER A 116 5.34 11.75 3.33
CA SER A 116 5.76 10.42 2.88
C SER A 116 6.91 10.55 1.88
N GLY A 117 8.13 10.46 2.40
CA GLY A 117 9.37 10.61 1.63
C GLY A 117 9.90 9.30 1.06
N PRO A 118 11.04 9.32 0.34
CA PRO A 118 11.59 8.15 -0.35
C PRO A 118 12.10 7.04 0.57
N ASN A 119 12.36 7.35 1.85
CA ASN A 119 12.84 6.37 2.85
C ASN A 119 11.74 5.92 3.83
N ASP A 120 10.52 6.45 3.68
CA ASP A 120 9.42 6.08 4.54
C ASP A 120 8.76 4.80 4.05
N GLY A 121 7.89 4.23 4.88
CA GLY A 121 7.06 3.11 4.45
C GLY A 121 5.93 3.57 3.53
N GLY A 122 5.08 2.63 3.17
CA GLY A 122 3.87 2.88 2.39
C GLY A 122 3.91 2.23 1.03
N LEU A 123 3.19 2.82 0.08
CA LEU A 123 2.87 2.22 -1.20
C LEU A 123 4.06 2.19 -2.15
N TYR A 124 4.25 1.03 -2.78
CA TYR A 124 5.10 0.82 -3.94
C TYR A 124 4.23 0.31 -5.08
N VAL A 125 4.45 0.84 -6.29
CA VAL A 125 3.72 0.45 -7.49
C VAL A 125 4.68 0.10 -8.63
N CYS A 126 4.35 -0.90 -9.41
CA CYS A 126 5.06 -1.28 -10.62
C CYS A 126 4.52 -0.45 -11.79
N ARG A 127 5.18 0.68 -12.07
CA ARG A 127 4.78 1.66 -13.08
C ARG A 127 4.71 0.99 -14.47
N GLY A 128 3.60 1.22 -15.16
CA GLY A 128 3.36 0.74 -16.53
C GLY A 128 2.80 -0.68 -16.62
N ALA A 129 2.93 -1.51 -15.59
CA ALA A 129 2.56 -2.92 -15.65
C ALA A 129 1.05 -3.19 -15.86
N HIS A 130 0.15 -2.27 -15.47
CA HIS A 130 -1.28 -2.40 -15.77
C HIS A 130 -1.59 -2.40 -17.27
N LEU A 131 -0.74 -1.78 -18.10
CA LEU A 131 -0.87 -1.80 -19.56
C LEU A 131 -0.54 -3.17 -20.16
N LEU A 132 0.23 -3.98 -19.43
CA LEU A 132 0.63 -5.33 -19.82
C LEU A 132 -0.24 -6.41 -19.16
N SER A 133 -1.27 -6.04 -18.40
CA SER A 133 -2.03 -6.98 -17.56
C SER A 133 -2.59 -8.16 -18.37
N GLU A 134 -3.23 -7.89 -19.52
CA GLU A 134 -3.78 -8.96 -20.38
C GLU A 134 -2.69 -9.90 -20.92
N GLU A 135 -1.57 -9.34 -21.36
CA GLU A 135 -0.45 -10.12 -21.90
C GLU A 135 0.19 -10.97 -20.81
N PHE A 136 0.45 -10.37 -19.66
CA PHE A 136 0.99 -11.04 -18.48
C PHE A 136 0.10 -12.23 -18.09
N HIS A 137 -1.20 -12.00 -17.89
CA HIS A 137 -2.12 -13.06 -17.43
C HIS A 137 -2.32 -14.15 -18.48
N ARG A 138 -2.13 -13.85 -19.76
CA ARG A 138 -2.07 -14.86 -20.82
C ARG A 138 -0.80 -15.70 -20.75
N ALA A 139 0.36 -15.07 -20.53
CA ALA A 139 1.65 -15.74 -20.44
C ALA A 139 1.75 -16.64 -19.19
N PHE A 140 1.09 -16.25 -18.10
CA PHE A 140 1.11 -16.95 -16.80
C PHE A 140 -0.14 -17.79 -16.51
N ALA A 141 -1.04 -17.99 -17.49
CA ALA A 141 -2.31 -18.71 -17.30
C ALA A 141 -2.12 -20.12 -16.71
N ASP A 142 -1.11 -20.83 -17.21
CA ASP A 142 -0.77 -22.22 -16.85
C ASP A 142 0.31 -22.33 -15.77
N GLU A 143 0.65 -21.22 -15.09
CA GLU A 143 1.62 -21.25 -13.99
C GLU A 143 1.15 -22.19 -12.89
N LYS A 144 1.97 -23.18 -12.56
CA LYS A 144 1.63 -24.21 -11.55
C LYS A 144 1.80 -23.68 -10.12
N GLU A 145 2.81 -22.86 -9.91
CA GLU A 145 3.16 -22.30 -8.61
C GLU A 145 2.40 -20.98 -8.41
N LYS A 146 1.13 -21.05 -7.99
CA LYS A 146 0.34 -19.85 -7.72
C LYS A 146 0.46 -19.42 -6.26
N VAL A 147 0.56 -18.11 -6.03
CA VAL A 147 0.44 -17.54 -4.69
C VAL A 147 -0.99 -17.78 -4.19
N TRP A 148 -1.13 -18.27 -2.95
CA TRP A 148 -2.46 -18.46 -2.36
C TRP A 148 -3.22 -17.14 -2.32
N SER A 149 -4.49 -17.19 -2.71
CA SER A 149 -5.39 -16.05 -2.69
C SER A 149 -6.66 -16.40 -1.92
N TRP A 150 -7.16 -15.43 -1.16
CA TRP A 150 -8.44 -15.55 -0.46
C TRP A 150 -9.65 -15.19 -1.34
N THR A 151 -9.42 -14.56 -2.50
CA THR A 151 -10.47 -14.12 -3.43
C THR A 151 -9.95 -14.14 -4.87
N HIS A 152 -10.82 -14.36 -5.85
CA HIS A 152 -10.43 -14.29 -7.26
C HIS A 152 -9.98 -12.89 -7.69
N GLU A 153 -10.41 -11.84 -6.99
CA GLU A 153 -9.99 -10.45 -7.24
C GLU A 153 -8.56 -10.14 -6.76
N TRP A 154 -7.89 -11.05 -6.05
CA TRP A 154 -6.52 -10.85 -5.61
C TRP A 154 -5.59 -11.81 -6.34
N TYR A 155 -4.53 -11.26 -6.95
CA TYR A 155 -3.50 -12.04 -7.63
C TYR A 155 -2.11 -11.65 -7.11
N GLY A 156 -1.39 -12.62 -6.55
CA GLY A 156 -0.02 -12.44 -6.08
C GLY A 156 1.00 -12.80 -7.15
N PHE A 157 2.02 -11.95 -7.32
CA PHE A 157 3.07 -12.14 -8.32
C PHE A 157 4.19 -13.04 -7.79
N THR A 158 4.54 -14.06 -8.58
CA THR A 158 5.67 -14.95 -8.32
C THR A 158 6.98 -14.33 -8.75
N LYS A 159 8.13 -14.93 -8.37
CA LYS A 159 9.44 -14.44 -8.84
C LYS A 159 9.56 -14.43 -10.38
N PRO A 160 9.15 -15.48 -11.11
CA PRO A 160 9.12 -15.44 -12.57
C PRO A 160 8.21 -14.33 -13.12
N GLY A 161 7.04 -14.10 -12.51
CA GLY A 161 6.15 -13.02 -12.89
C GLY A 161 6.77 -11.63 -12.71
N LEU A 162 7.48 -11.41 -11.60
CA LEU A 162 8.21 -10.17 -11.34
C LEU A 162 9.36 -9.96 -12.33
N GLN A 163 10.12 -11.02 -12.65
CA GLN A 163 11.17 -10.93 -13.66
C GLN A 163 10.60 -10.62 -15.05
N TRP A 164 9.45 -11.21 -15.40
CA TRP A 164 8.79 -10.90 -16.66
C TRP A 164 8.43 -9.41 -16.74
N LEU A 165 7.90 -8.82 -15.67
CA LEU A 165 7.61 -7.38 -15.64
C LEU A 165 8.86 -6.51 -15.80
N ASP A 166 9.95 -6.90 -15.13
CA ASP A 166 11.27 -6.24 -15.25
C ASP A 166 11.82 -6.31 -16.68
N ASP A 167 11.75 -7.48 -17.32
CA ASP A 167 12.17 -7.71 -18.70
C ASP A 167 11.35 -6.88 -19.71
N HIS A 168 10.12 -6.51 -19.36
CA HIS A 168 9.24 -5.63 -20.14
C HIS A 168 9.38 -4.15 -19.76
N GLY A 169 10.38 -3.80 -18.95
CA GLY A 169 10.74 -2.42 -18.61
C GLY A 169 9.83 -1.77 -17.57
N CYS A 170 9.05 -2.55 -16.82
CA CYS A 170 8.25 -2.03 -15.72
C CYS A 170 9.13 -1.72 -14.50
N GLU A 171 8.92 -0.57 -13.88
CA GLU A 171 9.75 -0.10 -12.76
C GLU A 171 8.95 -0.03 -11.46
N TRP A 172 9.50 -0.58 -10.37
CA TRP A 172 8.94 -0.38 -9.03
C TRP A 172 9.32 0.99 -8.48
N ILE A 173 8.33 1.80 -8.16
CA ILE A 173 8.51 3.13 -7.60
C ILE A 173 7.77 3.29 -6.27
N LYS A 174 8.31 4.14 -5.40
CA LYS A 174 7.58 4.67 -4.23
C LYS A 174 7.04 6.06 -4.56
N PRO A 175 5.72 6.25 -4.70
CA PRO A 175 5.15 7.60 -4.74
C PRO A 175 5.50 8.33 -3.43
N CYS A 176 6.13 9.50 -3.57
CA CYS A 176 6.32 10.42 -2.46
C CYS A 176 5.17 11.44 -2.48
N ALA A 177 4.68 11.81 -1.32
CA ALA A 177 3.48 12.63 -1.18
C ALA A 177 3.56 13.51 0.07
N GLU A 178 2.97 14.69 -0.03
CA GLU A 178 2.74 15.60 1.08
C GLU A 178 1.35 15.37 1.71
N PRO A 179 1.08 15.88 2.92
CA PRO A 179 -0.25 15.80 3.51
C PRO A 179 -1.33 16.42 2.62
N GLY A 180 -2.40 15.67 2.35
CA GLY A 180 -3.52 16.06 1.49
C GLY A 180 -3.41 15.56 0.05
N ASP A 181 -2.25 15.06 -0.38
CA ASP A 181 -2.10 14.52 -1.73
C ASP A 181 -2.90 13.23 -1.92
N LEU A 182 -3.51 13.11 -3.10
CA LEU A 182 -4.20 11.91 -3.57
C LEU A 182 -3.30 11.13 -4.52
N ILE A 183 -3.05 9.86 -4.19
CA ILE A 183 -2.36 8.92 -5.07
C ILE A 183 -3.40 7.95 -5.64
N LEU A 184 -3.42 7.78 -6.96
CA LEU A 184 -4.34 6.88 -7.68
C LEU A 184 -3.56 5.86 -8.50
N TRP A 185 -4.08 4.64 -8.59
CA TRP A 185 -3.55 3.61 -9.49
C TRP A 185 -4.64 2.65 -9.95
N ASP A 186 -4.49 2.14 -11.18
CA ASP A 186 -5.38 1.14 -11.77
C ASP A 186 -5.29 -0.17 -10.97
N SER A 187 -6.42 -0.83 -10.70
CA SER A 187 -6.48 -2.09 -9.92
C SER A 187 -5.66 -3.25 -10.51
N ARG A 188 -5.29 -3.17 -11.79
CA ARG A 188 -4.37 -4.11 -12.45
C ARG A 188 -2.89 -3.82 -12.19
N THR A 189 -2.57 -2.70 -11.55
CA THR A 189 -1.18 -2.30 -11.27
C THR A 189 -0.65 -3.19 -10.14
N PRO A 190 0.44 -3.95 -10.36
CA PRO A 190 1.14 -4.64 -9.28
C PRO A 190 1.61 -3.62 -8.25
N HIS A 191 1.26 -3.83 -6.99
CA HIS A 191 1.58 -2.94 -5.91
C HIS A 191 1.77 -3.70 -4.59
N GLN A 192 2.32 -3.02 -3.59
CA GLN A 192 2.48 -3.53 -2.23
C GLN A 192 2.79 -2.40 -1.26
N ASN A 193 2.49 -2.60 0.02
CA ASN A 193 2.99 -1.72 1.08
C ASN A 193 4.24 -2.32 1.74
N LEU A 194 5.28 -1.50 1.87
CA LEU A 194 6.53 -1.86 2.55
C LEU A 194 6.70 -1.04 3.84
N THR A 195 7.54 -1.55 4.74
CA THR A 195 7.99 -0.80 5.92
C THR A 195 8.96 0.31 5.53
N THR A 196 9.28 1.18 6.47
CA THR A 196 10.35 2.18 6.28
C THR A 196 11.65 1.55 5.78
N HIS A 197 12.42 2.32 5.01
CA HIS A 197 13.77 1.97 4.56
C HIS A 197 14.82 2.60 5.46
N TRP A 198 16.08 2.13 5.38
CA TRP A 198 17.20 2.76 6.09
C TRP A 198 17.23 4.27 5.78
N PRO A 199 17.38 5.19 6.77
CA PRO A 199 17.67 4.99 8.21
C PRO A 199 16.44 4.85 9.10
N ASN A 200 15.27 4.89 8.49
CA ASN A 200 13.99 4.89 9.19
C ASN A 200 13.56 3.47 9.57
N ALA A 201 14.24 2.43 9.09
CA ALA A 201 13.94 1.03 9.36
C ALA A 201 14.75 0.45 10.52
N LEU A 202 14.12 -0.42 11.32
CA LEU A 202 14.85 -1.43 12.13
C LEU A 202 14.97 -2.77 11.40
N HIS A 203 14.08 -3.03 10.44
CA HIS A 203 14.05 -4.23 9.62
C HIS A 203 13.83 -3.82 8.16
N VAL A 204 14.59 -4.38 7.22
CA VAL A 204 14.44 -4.13 5.78
C VAL A 204 13.71 -5.32 5.15
N GLY A 205 12.62 -5.06 4.42
CA GLY A 205 11.81 -6.08 3.76
C GLY A 205 12.10 -6.25 2.27
N GLY A 206 12.57 -7.45 1.88
CA GLY A 206 12.72 -8.04 0.52
C GLY A 206 13.55 -7.30 -0.55
N PRO A 207 13.25 -7.50 -1.88
CA PRO A 207 14.24 -7.28 -2.94
C PRO A 207 14.73 -5.83 -2.93
N PRO A 208 16.02 -5.60 -3.25
CA PRO A 208 16.63 -4.29 -3.08
C PRO A 208 15.81 -3.27 -3.85
N VAL A 209 15.17 -2.35 -3.13
CA VAL A 209 14.63 -1.14 -3.74
C VAL A 209 15.84 -0.40 -4.30
N LEU A 210 15.92 -0.36 -5.62
CA LEU A 210 16.98 0.35 -6.32
C LEU A 210 16.67 1.84 -6.21
N ARG A 211 17.66 2.65 -5.86
CA ARG A 211 17.60 4.11 -5.98
C ARG A 211 18.56 4.52 -7.08
N ASN A 212 18.03 5.02 -8.20
CA ASN A 212 18.82 5.37 -9.39
C ASN A 212 19.63 4.18 -9.96
N GLY A 213 19.05 2.98 -9.96
CA GLY A 213 19.72 1.77 -10.44
C GLY A 213 20.66 1.09 -9.43
N GLU A 214 20.86 1.67 -8.24
CA GLU A 214 21.74 1.10 -7.21
C GLU A 214 20.94 0.49 -6.05
N PRO A 215 21.27 -0.74 -5.59
CA PRO A 215 20.71 -1.33 -4.38
C PRO A 215 20.91 -0.42 -3.17
N CYS A 216 19.85 -0.17 -2.40
CA CYS A 216 19.98 0.56 -1.14
C CYS A 216 20.95 -0.21 -0.20
N PRO A 217 22.05 0.41 0.29
CA PRO A 217 23.12 -0.34 0.93
C PRO A 217 22.69 -0.94 2.27
N PRO A 218 22.92 -2.25 2.51
CA PRO A 218 22.84 -2.84 3.83
C PRO A 218 24.15 -2.58 4.58
N THR A 219 24.18 -1.65 5.53
CA THR A 219 25.38 -1.45 6.36
C THR A 219 25.13 -1.88 7.80
N ILE A 220 25.80 -2.98 8.13
CA ILE A 220 26.01 -3.54 9.47
C ILE A 220 26.92 -2.59 10.26
N SER A 221 26.53 -2.26 11.48
CA SER A 221 27.45 -2.05 12.61
C SER A 221 26.80 -2.56 13.88
#